data_AF-A0A957ZGU9-F1
#
_entry.id   AF-A0A957ZGU9-F1
#
_cell.length_a   1.000
_cell.length_b   1.000
_cell.length_c   1.000
_cell.angle_alpha   90.00
_cell.angle_beta   90.00
_cell.angle_gamma   90.00
#
_symmetry.space_group_name_H-M   'P 1'
#
loop_
_entity.id
_entity.type
_entity.pdbx_description
1 polymer ?
#
loop_
_entity_poly.entity_id
_entity_poly.type
_entity_poly.pdbx_seq_one_letter_code
_entity_poly.pdbx_strand_id
1 'polypeptide(L)' 'MTAQDETTTAYTRTELVLTRVFAAPRELVFAAWTEPEHLAQWWGNHGFTT' A
#
# COMPACT_ATOMS: atom_id res chain seq x y z
N MET A 1 11.99 7.39 20.89
CA MET A 1 11.60 8.74 20.43
C MET A 1 10.98 8.57 19.06
N THR A 2 9.68 8.28 19.00
CA THR A 2 8.94 8.06 17.74
C THR A 2 8.49 9.42 17.21
N ALA A 3 9.18 9.94 16.20
CA ALA A 3 8.71 11.09 15.44
C ALA A 3 7.50 10.65 14.62
N GLN A 4 6.31 11.08 15.03
CA GLN A 4 5.15 11.06 14.14
C GLN A 4 5.27 12.34 13.30
N ASP A 5 5.61 12.18 12.03
CA ASP A 5 5.58 13.27 11.06
C ASP A 5 4.12 13.56 10.72
N GLU A 6 3.55 14.57 11.38
CA GLU A 6 2.16 15.00 11.20
C GLU A 6 2.04 15.99 10.03
N THR A 7 2.33 15.51 8.81
CA THR A 7 2.00 16.24 7.59
C THR A 7 0.48 16.19 7.37
N THR A 8 -0.25 17.20 7.87
CA THR A 8 -1.70 17.34 7.69
C THR A 8 -2.01 17.57 6.21
N THR A 9 -2.31 16.51 5.49
CA THR A 9 -2.79 16.57 4.10
C THR A 9 -4.30 16.81 4.14
N ALA A 10 -4.76 17.92 3.56
CA ALA A 10 -6.18 18.21 3.44
C ALA A 10 -6.78 17.34 2.33
N TYR A 11 -7.40 16.22 2.71
CA TYR A 11 -8.13 15.35 1.78
C TYR A 11 -9.56 15.88 1.55
N THR A 12 -10.07 15.76 0.34
CA THR A 12 -11.49 16.04 0.09
C THR A 12 -12.36 14.89 0.63
N ARG A 13 -13.66 15.13 0.88
CA ARG A 13 -14.58 14.15 1.49
C ARG A 13 -14.71 12.81 0.73
N THR A 14 -14.21 12.75 -0.51
CA THR A 14 -14.32 11.58 -1.39
C THR A 14 -12.96 10.90 -1.65
N GLU A 15 -11.90 11.31 -0.96
CA GLU A 15 -10.57 10.70 -1.09
C GLU A 15 -10.32 9.63 -0.03
N LEU A 16 -9.77 8.49 -0.45
CA LEU A 16 -9.27 7.45 0.43
C LEU A 16 -7.75 7.33 0.24
N VAL A 17 -6.98 7.65 1.28
CA VAL A 17 -5.52 7.53 1.26
C VAL A 17 -5.07 6.50 2.29
N LEU A 18 -4.22 5.57 1.83
CA LEU A 18 -3.71 4.48 2.63
C LEU A 18 -2.18 4.55 2.69
N THR A 19 -1.63 4.65 3.90
CA THR A 19 -0.18 4.60 4.13
C THR A 19 0.19 3.31 4.84
N ARG A 20 1.23 2.63 4.34
CA ARG A 20 1.78 1.41 4.93
C ARG A 20 3.31 1.46 4.87
N VAL A 21 3.95 0.93 5.91
CA VAL A 21 5.41 0.83 6.02
C VAL A 21 5.81 -0.62 5.80
N PHE A 22 6.76 -0.85 4.90
CA PHE A 22 7.30 -2.17 4.61
C PHE A 22 8.77 -2.22 5.02
N ALA A 23 9.16 -3.28 5.74
CA ALA A 23 10.55 -3.58 6.05
C ALA A 23 11.23 -4.27 4.85
N ALA A 24 11.23 -3.59 3.70
CA ALA A 24 11.78 -4.10 2.44
C ALA A 24 12.40 -2.93 1.63
N PRO A 25 13.39 -3.22 0.77
CA PRO A 25 13.88 -2.25 -0.22
C PRO A 25 12.76 -1.71 -1.12
N ARG A 26 12.86 -0.44 -1.48
CA ARG A 26 11.86 0.24 -2.33
C ARG A 26 11.70 -0.45 -3.69
N GLU A 27 12.76 -1.02 -4.23
CA GLU A 27 12.79 -1.71 -5.52
C GLU A 27 11.90 -2.96 -5.49
N LEU A 28 11.95 -3.72 -4.38
CA LEU A 28 11.10 -4.89 -4.19
C LEU A 28 9.64 -4.52 -3.98
N VAL A 29 9.38 -3.45 -3.22
CA VAL A 29 8.00 -2.93 -3.08
C VAL A 29 7.47 -2.50 -4.44
N PHE A 30 8.27 -1.79 -5.25
CA PHE A 30 7.84 -1.39 -6.59
C PHE A 30 7.56 -2.60 -7.50
N ALA A 31 8.48 -3.56 -7.55
CA ALA A 31 8.31 -4.79 -8.33
C ALA A 31 7.03 -5.55 -7.95
N ALA A 32 6.71 -5.64 -6.64
CA ALA A 32 5.50 -6.29 -6.15
C ALA A 32 4.20 -5.64 -6.64
N TRP A 33 4.24 -4.39 -7.12
CA TRP A 33 3.12 -3.64 -7.68
C TRP A 33 3.15 -3.49 -9.20
N THR A 34 4.24 -3.88 -9.88
CA THR A 34 4.38 -3.69 -11.34
C THR A 34 4.62 -4.98 -12.12
N GLU A 35 5.16 -6.01 -11.49
CA GLU A 35 5.46 -7.29 -12.14
C GLU A 35 4.26 -8.24 -12.04
N PRO A 36 3.75 -8.80 -13.17
CA PRO A 36 2.56 -9.65 -13.18
C PRO A 36 2.66 -10.87 -12.25
N GLU A 37 3.83 -11.49 -12.18
CA GLU A 37 4.09 -12.69 -11.38
C GLU A 37 3.91 -12.40 -9.89
N HIS A 38 4.32 -11.22 -9.43
CA HIS A 38 4.15 -10.77 -8.05
C HIS A 38 2.74 -10.27 -7.78
N LEU A 39 2.15 -9.50 -8.70
CA LEU A 39 0.79 -8.99 -8.56
C LEU A 39 -0.21 -10.13 -8.36
N ALA A 40 -0.09 -11.21 -9.14
CA ALA A 40 -1.00 -12.36 -9.09
C ALA A 40 -1.03 -13.07 -7.72
N GLN A 41 -0.02 -12.90 -6.87
CA GLN A 41 0.03 -13.53 -5.54
C GLN A 41 -0.88 -12.86 -4.52
N TRP A 42 -1.24 -11.59 -4.71
CA TRP A 42 -1.92 -10.80 -3.67
C TRP A 42 -3.01 -9.88 -4.23
N TRP A 43 -2.93 -9.49 -5.50
CA TRP A 43 -3.94 -8.69 -6.18
C TRP A 43 -5.06 -9.59 -6.68
N GLY A 44 -6.09 -9.74 -5.86
CA GLY A 44 -7.26 -10.53 -6.23
C GLY A 44 -8.05 -11.00 -5.01
N ASN A 45 -9.24 -11.54 -5.27
CA ASN A 45 -10.09 -12.10 -4.24
C ASN A 45 -9.51 -13.43 -3.71
N HIS A 46 -8.62 -13.34 -2.73
CA HIS A 46 -8.41 -14.41 -1.76
C HIS A 46 -9.20 -14.08 -0.48
N GLY A 47 -10.54 -14.20 -0.48
CA GLY A 47 -11.33 -14.18 0.77
C GLY A 47 -12.75 -13.61 0.74
N PHE A 48 -13.21 -12.98 -0.33
CA PHE A 48 -14.61 -12.63 -0.55
C PHE A 48 -15.38 -13.88 -0.98
N THR A 49 -16.04 -14.50 -0.01
CA THR A 49 -17.10 -15.49 -0.22
C THR A 49 -18.42 -14.76 0.00
N THR A 50 -19.41 -14.98 -0.88
CA THR A 50 -20.76 -14.40 -0.76
C THR A 50 -21.54 -15.04 0.38
#